data_AF-A0A3M1K9G7-F1
#
_entry.id   AF-A0A3M1K9G7-F1
#
_cell.length_a   1.000
_cell.length_b   1.000
_cell.length_c   1.000
_cell.angle_alpha   90.00
_cell.angle_beta   90.00
_cell.angle_gamma   90.00
#
_symmetry.space_group_name_H-M   'P 1'
#
loop_
_entity.id
_entity.type
_entity.pdbx_description
1 polymer ?
#
loop_
_entity_poly.entity_id
_entity_poly.type
_entity_poly.pdbx_seq_one_letter_code
_entity_poly.pdbx_strand_id
1 'polypeptide(L)'
;MTLSNGSGSKDTGRGKDMRRSIRHPAAAGKGRRRFFRLTILLFGMLGAAILALARIPVPHDPPDLRLKAIRIFGPAPGAADRAQNPVTLIGISPWMAAADYRSAAAFEAKVEGYLEAAEAQGLMGPRSIVVLPEYFGTWLVAMDAPGQTFRAPSTGLAMLPLIFAQPRAFRSALARSHERDRIAAAIFRMRSPAMAAAWQDVFSRLARRHQVTIVAGSIVLEDPVVREGRLVTRPGQLYNVSGVFHADGRLDPALVRKVYPIPSETPFLAAAASEELPVFETGFGRLGVLICADSWYPDTFARLKAQGAEWIAVPSFLQPDGAWDRPWGGYLTKLPPDVDGSAAGSITEGEAWLRFALAGRFPASGAVAGINVFLKGELWGLGADGRTTAVIGASGIAVSPVADGADILAVRVATAQP
;
A
#
# COMPACT_ATOMS: atom_id res chain seq x y z
N MET A 1 86.44 -11.76 0.74
CA MET A 1 87.09 -10.46 0.47
C MET A 1 86.54 -9.47 1.49
N THR A 2 87.23 -9.30 2.62
CA THR A 2 88.16 -8.17 2.91
C THR A 2 87.41 -6.84 3.02
N LEU A 3 87.48 -6.00 4.07
CA LEU A 3 88.37 -5.80 5.23
C LEU A 3 87.60 -4.82 6.17
N SER A 4 87.53 -5.05 7.47
CA SER A 4 88.39 -4.49 8.54
C SER A 4 88.14 -3.02 8.94
N ASN A 5 87.65 -2.88 10.18
CA ASN A 5 88.05 -2.01 11.30
C ASN A 5 88.46 -0.54 11.09
N GLY A 6 87.85 0.31 11.93
CA GLY A 6 88.43 1.55 12.43
C GLY A 6 87.91 1.83 13.86
N SER A 7 88.82 1.77 14.82
CA SER A 7 88.63 1.89 16.28
C SER A 7 89.06 3.24 16.85
N GLY A 8 88.55 3.59 18.03
CA GLY A 8 89.11 4.60 18.95
C GLY A 8 88.15 5.79 19.16
N SER A 9 87.96 6.37 20.34
CA SER A 9 88.68 6.31 21.61
C SER A 9 87.73 6.78 22.73
N LYS A 10 87.98 6.30 23.94
CA LYS A 10 87.36 6.71 25.21
C LYS A 10 87.71 8.16 25.56
N ASP A 11 86.80 8.86 26.22
CA ASP A 11 87.17 9.69 27.37
C ASP A 11 86.02 9.78 28.41
N THR A 12 86.43 10.14 29.61
CA THR A 12 85.94 9.78 30.92
C THR A 12 85.29 10.97 31.62
N GLY A 13 84.24 10.73 32.40
CA GLY A 13 83.58 11.78 33.19
C GLY A 13 82.84 11.22 34.39
N ARG A 14 83.40 11.48 35.58
CA ARG A 14 82.99 10.99 36.91
C ARG A 14 81.57 11.39 37.33
N GLY A 15 80.87 10.39 37.88
CA GLY A 15 80.03 10.36 39.08
C GLY A 15 79.29 11.62 39.56
N LYS A 16 77.96 11.50 39.70
CA LYS A 16 77.22 11.99 40.88
C LYS A 16 75.88 11.26 41.05
N ASP A 17 75.77 10.64 42.21
CA ASP A 17 74.61 10.45 43.06
C ASP A 17 73.34 9.72 42.58
N MET A 18 73.23 8.54 43.19
CA MET A 18 72.10 7.63 43.28
C MET A 18 71.02 8.20 44.22
N ARG A 19 69.92 8.70 43.66
CA ARG A 19 68.57 8.61 44.26
C ARG A 19 67.51 8.46 43.17
N ARG A 20 67.32 7.23 42.66
CA ARG A 20 66.14 6.89 41.84
C ARG A 20 64.92 6.76 42.75
N SER A 21 64.07 7.79 42.74
CA SER A 21 62.67 7.69 43.16
C SER A 21 61.97 6.69 42.25
N ILE A 22 61.57 5.53 42.80
CA ILE A 22 60.62 4.63 42.15
C ILE A 22 59.25 5.32 42.22
N ARG A 23 58.86 6.00 41.14
CA ARG A 23 57.45 6.38 40.93
C ARG A 23 56.75 5.24 40.22
N HIS A 24 55.82 4.59 40.92
CA HIS A 24 54.82 3.70 40.31
C HIS A 24 54.05 4.45 39.20
N PRO A 25 53.82 3.86 38.01
CA PRO A 25 52.97 4.47 37.00
C PRO A 25 51.49 4.30 37.39
N ALA A 26 50.98 5.19 38.24
CA ALA A 26 49.56 5.23 38.64
C ALA A 26 48.63 5.90 37.59
N ALA A 27 49.07 6.03 36.34
CA ALA A 27 48.36 6.81 35.31
C ALA A 27 47.57 5.95 34.29
N ALA A 28 47.87 4.66 34.13
CA ALA A 28 47.22 3.81 33.13
C ALA A 28 45.79 3.35 33.53
N GLY A 29 45.46 3.35 34.83
CA GLY A 29 44.15 2.88 35.33
C GLY A 29 43.03 3.94 35.30
N LYS A 30 43.37 5.24 35.35
CA LYS A 30 42.37 6.32 35.41
C LYS A 30 41.70 6.57 34.04
N GLY A 31 42.44 6.50 32.94
CA GLY A 31 41.91 6.64 31.59
C GLY A 31 40.97 5.49 31.20
N ARG A 32 41.36 4.25 31.50
CA ARG A 32 40.58 3.04 31.21
C ARG A 32 39.28 2.97 32.02
N ARG A 33 39.29 3.41 33.29
CA ARG A 33 38.08 3.53 34.13
C ARG A 33 37.15 4.67 33.70
N ARG A 34 37.69 5.80 33.20
CA ARG A 34 36.88 6.90 32.64
C ARG A 34 36.23 6.49 31.32
N PHE A 35 36.97 5.82 30.43
CA PHE A 35 36.44 5.31 29.17
C PHE A 35 35.33 4.27 29.41
N PHE A 36 35.56 3.30 30.30
CA PHE A 36 34.55 2.29 30.67
C PHE A 36 33.28 2.90 31.29
N ARG A 37 33.41 3.93 32.14
CA ARG A 37 32.26 4.67 32.70
C ARG A 37 31.49 5.45 31.63
N LEU A 38 32.19 6.05 30.68
CA LEU A 38 31.56 6.77 29.57
C LEU A 38 30.79 5.80 28.65
N THR A 39 31.34 4.61 28.39
CA THR A 39 30.66 3.55 27.63
C THR A 39 29.39 3.07 28.36
N ILE A 40 29.46 2.79 29.66
CA ILE A 40 28.28 2.39 30.45
C ILE A 40 27.22 3.50 30.47
N LEU A 41 27.62 4.77 30.61
CA LEU A 41 26.70 5.91 30.52
C LEU A 41 26.06 6.01 29.14
N LEU A 42 26.82 5.79 28.06
CA LEU A 42 26.29 5.79 26.70
C LEU A 42 25.27 4.66 26.48
N PHE A 43 25.58 3.45 26.95
CA PHE A 43 24.66 2.30 26.91
C PHE A 43 23.44 2.52 27.82
N GLY A 44 23.60 3.16 28.97
CA GLY A 44 22.51 3.53 29.87
C GLY A 44 21.58 4.58 29.27
N MET A 45 22.13 5.61 28.61
CA MET A 45 21.36 6.62 27.88
C MET A 45 20.66 6.01 26.65
N LEU A 46 21.34 5.14 25.91
CA LEU A 46 20.77 4.41 24.79
C LEU A 46 19.63 3.48 25.26
N GLY A 47 19.83 2.76 26.36
CA GLY A 47 18.82 1.91 26.98
C GLY A 47 17.61 2.71 27.49
N ALA A 48 17.84 3.85 28.13
CA ALA A 48 16.78 4.76 28.55
C ALA A 48 16.03 5.37 27.37
N ALA A 49 16.72 5.72 26.27
CA ALA A 49 16.10 6.20 25.05
C ALA A 49 15.24 5.12 24.38
N ILE A 50 15.73 3.88 24.30
CA ILE A 50 14.95 2.73 23.81
C ILE A 50 13.71 2.49 24.69
N LEU A 51 13.86 2.54 26.01
CA LEU A 51 12.75 2.36 26.94
C LEU A 51 11.73 3.51 26.86
N ALA A 52 12.20 4.75 26.68
CA ALA A 52 11.34 5.92 26.50
C ALA A 52 10.60 5.87 25.17
N LEU A 53 11.27 5.47 24.08
CA LEU A 53 10.64 5.24 22.79
C LEU A 53 9.59 4.14 22.90
N ALA A 54 9.89 3.01 23.54
CA ALA A 54 8.96 1.91 23.77
C ALA A 54 7.69 2.29 24.57
N ARG A 55 7.70 3.43 25.28
CA ARG A 55 6.55 3.97 26.03
C ARG A 55 5.68 4.95 25.24
N ILE A 56 6.02 5.26 23.99
CA ILE A 56 5.17 6.11 23.13
C ILE A 56 3.83 5.38 22.91
N PRO A 57 2.69 5.97 23.34
CA PRO A 57 1.41 5.29 23.26
C PRO A 57 0.94 5.21 21.81
N VAL A 58 0.27 4.11 21.49
CA VAL A 58 -0.43 3.94 20.22
C VAL A 58 -1.59 4.95 20.19
N PRO A 59 -1.83 5.67 19.07
CA PRO A 59 -2.99 6.54 18.96
C PRO A 59 -4.30 5.74 19.13
N HIS A 60 -5.31 6.29 19.80
CA HIS A 60 -6.57 5.61 20.09
C HIS A 60 -7.82 6.40 19.66
N ASP A 61 -7.63 7.45 18.88
CA ASP A 61 -8.73 8.30 18.42
C ASP A 61 -9.77 7.50 17.61
N PRO A 62 -11.06 7.89 17.67
CA PRO A 62 -12.10 7.30 16.84
C PRO A 62 -11.83 7.57 15.35
N PRO A 63 -12.44 6.80 14.43
CA PRO A 63 -12.24 7.00 13.01
C PRO A 63 -12.76 8.36 12.56
N ASP A 64 -11.87 9.23 12.09
CA ASP A 64 -12.21 10.48 11.40
C ASP A 64 -12.36 10.20 9.90
N LEU A 65 -13.59 10.21 9.38
CA LEU A 65 -13.86 9.92 7.97
C LEU A 65 -13.39 11.03 7.03
N ARG A 66 -13.30 12.29 7.48
CA ARG A 66 -13.11 13.48 6.64
C ARG A 66 -13.93 13.43 5.34
N LEU A 67 -15.16 12.92 5.40
CA LEU A 67 -16.02 12.74 4.23
C LEU A 67 -16.57 14.10 3.77
N LYS A 68 -16.15 14.54 2.58
CA LYS A 68 -16.50 15.85 2.02
C LYS A 68 -17.65 15.81 1.05
N ALA A 69 -17.83 14.69 0.35
CA ALA A 69 -18.84 14.58 -0.69
C ALA A 69 -19.31 13.14 -0.89
N ILE A 70 -20.60 13.01 -1.16
CA ILE A 70 -21.23 11.80 -1.70
C ILE A 70 -21.95 12.22 -2.98
N ARG A 71 -21.69 11.54 -4.10
CA ARG A 71 -22.29 11.83 -5.39
C ARG A 71 -22.86 10.59 -6.05
N ILE A 72 -23.86 10.82 -6.89
CA ILE A 72 -24.51 9.80 -7.71
C ILE A 72 -24.32 10.21 -9.17
N PHE A 73 -23.81 9.29 -9.98
CA PHE A 73 -23.71 9.38 -11.42
C PHE A 73 -24.61 8.32 -12.07
N GLY A 74 -25.33 8.67 -13.13
CA GLY A 74 -26.36 7.84 -13.73
C GLY A 74 -27.77 8.41 -13.50
N PRO A 75 -28.83 7.65 -13.83
CA PRO A 75 -30.21 8.11 -13.72
C PRO A 75 -30.54 8.55 -12.29
N ALA A 76 -31.26 9.68 -12.18
CA ALA A 76 -31.78 10.12 -10.91
C ALA A 76 -32.80 9.11 -10.37
N PRO A 77 -32.80 8.80 -9.06
CA PRO A 77 -33.77 7.87 -8.49
C PRO A 77 -35.21 8.37 -8.68
N GLY A 78 -35.90 7.85 -9.70
CA GLY A 78 -37.34 7.98 -9.85
C GLY A 78 -38.09 6.96 -8.98
N ALA A 79 -39.38 7.20 -8.73
CA ALA A 79 -40.24 6.24 -8.01
C ALA A 79 -40.29 4.86 -8.69
N ALA A 80 -40.20 4.81 -10.03
CA ALA A 80 -40.12 3.58 -10.81
C ALA A 80 -38.75 2.87 -10.73
N ASP A 81 -37.67 3.63 -10.50
CA ASP A 81 -36.29 3.13 -10.44
C ASP A 81 -35.99 2.44 -9.10
N ARG A 82 -36.64 2.91 -8.02
CA ARG A 82 -36.65 2.23 -6.71
C ARG A 82 -37.29 0.84 -6.76
N ALA A 83 -38.17 0.59 -7.73
CA ALA A 83 -38.80 -0.72 -7.91
C ALA A 83 -37.92 -1.72 -8.70
N GLN A 84 -36.88 -1.25 -9.40
CA GLN A 84 -36.08 -2.07 -10.32
C GLN A 84 -34.70 -2.51 -9.78
N ASN A 85 -34.32 -2.10 -8.56
CA ASN A 85 -33.08 -2.47 -7.89
C ASN A 85 -31.84 -2.38 -8.83
N PRO A 86 -31.40 -1.17 -9.20
CA PRO A 86 -30.35 -0.97 -10.18
C PRO A 86 -29.00 -1.52 -9.69
N VAL A 87 -28.15 -1.92 -10.63
CA VAL A 87 -26.75 -2.24 -10.30
C VAL A 87 -26.04 -0.93 -9.92
N THR A 88 -25.36 -0.94 -8.78
CA THR A 88 -24.66 0.26 -8.28
C THR A 88 -23.19 -0.04 -8.00
N LEU A 89 -22.28 0.62 -8.71
CA LEU A 89 -20.85 0.59 -8.38
C LEU A 89 -20.56 1.75 -7.43
N ILE A 90 -20.01 1.48 -6.25
CA ILE A 90 -19.78 2.48 -5.20
C ILE A 90 -18.27 2.59 -4.98
N GLY A 91 -17.67 3.64 -5.52
CA GLY A 91 -16.26 3.94 -5.31
C GLY A 91 -16.08 4.78 -4.06
N ILE A 92 -15.28 4.28 -3.12
CA ILE A 92 -14.94 4.99 -1.88
C ILE A 92 -13.47 5.41 -1.99
N SER A 93 -13.21 6.71 -2.08
CA SER A 93 -11.88 7.31 -1.90
C SER A 93 -11.72 7.73 -0.44
N PRO A 94 -11.19 6.86 0.43
CA PRO A 94 -11.13 7.10 1.85
C PRO A 94 -9.98 8.04 2.19
N TRP A 95 -10.13 8.82 3.26
CA TRP A 95 -9.05 9.56 3.88
C TRP A 95 -8.42 8.70 4.98
N MET A 96 -7.28 8.09 4.71
CA MET A 96 -6.61 7.19 5.65
C MET A 96 -5.45 7.87 6.37
N ALA A 97 -5.36 7.68 7.68
CA ALA A 97 -4.22 8.06 8.49
C ALA A 97 -3.43 6.82 8.93
N ALA A 98 -2.15 6.98 9.26
CA ALA A 98 -1.33 5.90 9.81
C ALA A 98 -2.00 5.19 11.00
N ALA A 99 -2.65 5.95 11.89
CA ALA A 99 -3.35 5.43 13.06
C ALA A 99 -4.53 4.49 12.72
N ASP A 100 -5.12 4.58 11.52
CA ASP A 100 -6.20 3.69 11.10
C ASP A 100 -5.71 2.26 10.89
N TYR A 101 -4.40 2.06 10.67
CA TYR A 101 -3.78 0.76 10.49
C TYR A 101 -3.19 0.15 11.78
N ARG A 102 -3.47 0.76 12.93
CA ARG A 102 -2.92 0.32 14.22
C ARG A 102 -3.34 -1.09 14.63
N SER A 103 -4.55 -1.49 14.25
CA SER A 103 -5.14 -2.80 14.52
C SER A 103 -6.14 -3.13 13.42
N ALA A 104 -6.47 -4.41 13.24
CA ALA A 104 -7.53 -4.82 12.32
C ALA A 104 -8.87 -4.15 12.66
N ALA A 105 -9.19 -3.98 13.95
CA ALA A 105 -10.42 -3.34 14.40
C ALA A 105 -10.48 -1.84 14.07
N ALA A 106 -9.36 -1.11 14.18
CA ALA A 106 -9.32 0.30 13.80
C ALA A 106 -9.52 0.47 12.29
N PHE A 107 -8.87 -0.40 11.50
CA PHE A 107 -9.03 -0.41 10.05
C PHE A 107 -10.48 -0.74 9.66
N GLU A 108 -11.07 -1.78 10.27
CA GLU A 108 -12.47 -2.15 10.06
C GLU A 108 -13.43 -1.01 10.40
N ALA A 109 -13.30 -0.39 11.58
CA ALA A 109 -14.16 0.73 11.98
C ALA A 109 -14.06 1.91 11.01
N LYS A 110 -12.87 2.14 10.44
CA LYS A 110 -12.66 3.19 9.44
C LYS A 110 -13.39 2.88 8.13
N VAL A 111 -13.30 1.64 7.65
CA VAL A 111 -14.02 1.20 6.44
C VAL A 111 -15.53 1.19 6.67
N GLU A 112 -15.97 0.63 7.79
CA GLU A 112 -17.39 0.54 8.18
C GLU A 112 -18.03 1.93 8.20
N GLY A 113 -17.38 2.95 8.75
CA GLY A 113 -17.92 4.31 8.75
C GLY A 113 -18.19 4.88 7.35
N TYR A 114 -17.37 4.53 6.33
CA TYR A 114 -17.68 4.91 4.95
C TYR A 114 -18.83 4.09 4.36
N LEU A 115 -18.94 2.82 4.72
CA LEU A 115 -20.03 1.96 4.28
C LEU A 115 -21.37 2.45 4.88
N GLU A 116 -21.41 2.71 6.18
CA GLU A 116 -22.57 3.29 6.87
C GLU A 116 -22.96 4.65 6.28
N ALA A 117 -21.99 5.49 5.92
CA ALA A 117 -22.26 6.78 5.28
C ALA A 117 -22.91 6.62 3.89
N ALA A 118 -22.49 5.64 3.10
CA ALA A 118 -23.12 5.35 1.81
C ALA A 118 -24.49 4.66 1.96
N GLU A 119 -24.65 3.79 2.94
CA GLU A 119 -25.92 3.15 3.28
C GLU A 119 -26.97 4.16 3.75
N ALA A 120 -26.59 5.13 4.58
CA ALA A 120 -27.45 6.21 5.05
C ALA A 120 -27.98 7.10 3.91
N GLN A 121 -27.31 7.13 2.75
CA GLN A 121 -27.76 7.82 1.54
C GLN A 121 -28.61 6.93 0.61
N GLY A 122 -28.91 5.70 1.01
CA GLY A 122 -29.65 4.73 0.20
C GLY A 122 -28.90 4.32 -1.07
N LEU A 123 -27.57 4.30 -1.03
CA LEU A 123 -26.73 3.91 -2.17
C LEU A 123 -26.49 2.40 -2.24
N MET A 124 -26.65 1.71 -1.10
CA MET A 124 -26.44 0.27 -1.01
C MET A 124 -27.72 -0.51 -1.20
N GLY A 125 -27.62 -1.59 -1.97
CA GLY A 125 -28.65 -2.60 -2.13
C GLY A 125 -28.04 -3.94 -2.54
N PRO A 126 -28.86 -4.97 -2.75
CA PRO A 126 -28.38 -6.32 -3.07
C PRO A 126 -27.54 -6.43 -4.35
N ARG A 127 -27.61 -5.42 -5.23
CA ARG A 127 -26.86 -5.33 -6.50
C ARG A 127 -25.77 -4.25 -6.45
N SER A 128 -25.16 -4.08 -5.29
CA SER A 128 -24.07 -3.12 -5.10
C SER A 128 -22.69 -3.79 -5.13
N ILE A 129 -21.75 -3.13 -5.80
CA ILE A 129 -20.32 -3.46 -5.82
C ILE A 129 -19.58 -2.27 -5.22
N VAL A 130 -19.01 -2.43 -4.03
CA VAL A 130 -18.14 -1.44 -3.41
C VAL A 130 -16.72 -1.63 -3.93
N VAL A 131 -16.06 -0.54 -4.32
CA VAL A 131 -14.68 -0.54 -4.83
C VAL A 131 -13.81 0.34 -3.95
N LEU A 132 -12.75 -0.26 -3.41
CA LEU A 132 -11.75 0.39 -2.58
C LEU A 132 -10.41 0.55 -3.33
N PRO A 133 -9.51 1.44 -2.89
CA PRO A 133 -8.32 1.81 -3.65
C PRO A 133 -7.16 0.80 -3.64
N GLU A 134 -6.16 1.05 -4.49
CA GLU A 134 -4.89 0.31 -4.44
C GLU A 134 -4.15 0.56 -3.13
N TYR A 135 -3.36 -0.41 -2.68
CA TYR A 135 -2.55 -0.41 -1.46
C TYR A 135 -3.35 -0.26 -0.16
N PHE A 136 -4.68 -0.24 -0.24
CA PHE A 136 -5.56 -0.02 0.90
C PHE A 136 -5.34 -1.02 2.04
N GLY A 137 -5.11 -2.30 1.74
CA GLY A 137 -4.78 -3.31 2.76
C GLY A 137 -3.30 -3.40 3.13
N THR A 138 -2.41 -2.80 2.33
CA THR A 138 -0.94 -2.97 2.45
C THR A 138 -0.40 -2.42 3.75
N TRP A 139 -1.00 -1.36 4.25
CA TRP A 139 -0.54 -0.67 5.45
C TRP A 139 -0.87 -1.41 6.76
N LEU A 140 -1.67 -2.49 6.70
CA LEU A 140 -1.77 -3.48 7.79
C LEU A 140 -0.41 -4.13 8.13
N VAL A 141 0.62 -3.91 7.31
CA VAL A 141 2.01 -4.18 7.68
C VAL A 141 2.39 -3.55 9.03
N ALA A 142 1.81 -2.39 9.37
CA ALA A 142 2.01 -1.67 10.63
C ALA A 142 1.07 -2.13 11.77
N MET A 143 0.17 -3.07 11.54
CA MET A 143 -0.77 -3.56 12.55
C MET A 143 -0.02 -4.07 13.80
N ASP A 144 -0.48 -3.70 15.00
CA ASP A 144 0.15 -4.06 16.27
C ASP A 144 1.64 -3.65 16.40
N ALA A 145 2.09 -2.68 15.59
CA ALA A 145 3.44 -2.14 15.68
C ALA A 145 3.58 -1.20 16.90
N PRO A 146 4.82 -0.95 17.38
CA PRO A 146 5.07 0.03 18.43
C PRO A 146 4.53 1.43 18.06
N GLY A 147 4.10 2.21 19.06
CA GLY A 147 3.46 3.52 18.85
C GLY A 147 4.27 4.52 18.03
N GLN A 148 5.61 4.39 18.00
CA GLN A 148 6.49 5.23 17.17
C GLN A 148 6.23 5.07 15.67
N THR A 149 5.80 3.87 15.23
CA THR A 149 5.48 3.59 13.83
C THR A 149 4.41 4.56 13.33
N PHE A 150 3.36 4.84 14.10
CA PHE A 150 2.23 5.68 13.67
C PHE A 150 2.51 7.20 13.75
N ARG A 151 3.67 7.59 14.28
CA ARG A 151 4.09 9.00 14.39
C ARG A 151 5.29 9.32 13.52
N ALA A 152 5.80 8.34 12.79
CA ALA A 152 6.96 8.51 11.92
C ALA A 152 6.61 9.40 10.71
N PRO A 153 7.51 10.30 10.29
CA PRO A 153 7.24 11.22 9.19
C PRO A 153 7.38 10.56 7.81
N SER A 154 7.99 9.37 7.73
CA SER A 154 8.22 8.66 6.48
C SER A 154 8.06 7.15 6.64
N THR A 155 7.70 6.48 5.56
CA THR A 155 7.51 5.01 5.55
C THR A 155 8.79 4.28 5.98
N GLY A 156 9.96 4.70 5.51
CA GLY A 156 11.24 4.09 5.89
C GLY A 156 11.52 4.14 7.41
N LEU A 157 11.21 5.28 8.05
CA LEU A 157 11.35 5.42 9.50
C LEU A 157 10.26 4.65 10.27
N ALA A 158 9.05 4.57 9.72
CA ALA A 158 7.93 3.83 10.31
C ALA A 158 8.20 2.33 10.44
N MET A 159 9.03 1.76 9.55
CA MET A 159 9.34 0.33 9.53
C MET A 159 10.43 -0.09 10.53
N LEU A 160 11.26 0.84 11.03
CA LEU A 160 12.34 0.49 11.97
C LEU A 160 11.82 -0.15 13.27
N PRO A 161 10.81 0.41 13.96
CA PRO A 161 10.26 -0.21 15.18
C PRO A 161 9.72 -1.62 14.93
N LEU A 162 9.16 -1.88 13.75
CA LEU A 162 8.65 -3.20 13.36
C LEU A 162 9.78 -4.24 13.28
N ILE A 163 10.91 -3.87 12.67
CA ILE A 163 12.11 -4.72 12.58
C ILE A 163 12.64 -5.04 13.98
N PHE A 164 12.75 -4.04 14.85
CA PHE A 164 13.28 -4.22 16.21
C PHE A 164 12.32 -4.97 17.14
N ALA A 165 11.01 -4.92 16.89
CA ALA A 165 10.03 -5.70 17.64
C ALA A 165 10.08 -7.20 17.31
N GLN A 166 10.47 -7.58 16.07
CA GLN A 166 10.47 -8.98 15.61
C GLN A 166 11.78 -9.39 14.90
N PRO A 167 12.95 -9.26 15.54
CA PRO A 167 14.25 -9.39 14.87
C PRO A 167 14.51 -10.80 14.31
N ARG A 168 13.99 -11.85 14.97
CA ARG A 168 14.15 -13.23 14.50
C ARG A 168 13.35 -13.49 13.22
N ALA A 169 12.11 -13.02 13.18
CA ALA A 169 11.23 -13.16 12.03
C ALA A 169 11.77 -12.33 10.84
N PHE A 170 12.22 -11.10 11.10
CA PHE A 170 12.83 -10.25 10.08
C PHE A 170 14.10 -10.88 9.50
N ARG A 171 15.00 -11.40 10.35
CA ARG A 171 16.21 -12.09 9.88
C ARG A 171 15.90 -13.31 9.00
N SER A 172 14.89 -14.09 9.39
CA SER A 172 14.43 -15.24 8.59
C SER A 172 13.86 -14.81 7.24
N ALA A 173 13.02 -13.77 7.22
CA ALA A 173 12.47 -13.21 5.99
C ALA A 173 13.57 -12.64 5.09
N LEU A 174 14.53 -11.89 5.65
CA LEU A 174 15.66 -11.29 4.93
C LEU A 174 16.59 -12.32 4.29
N ALA A 175 16.76 -13.49 4.92
CA ALA A 175 17.51 -14.61 4.36
C ALA A 175 16.83 -15.20 3.11
N ARG A 176 15.50 -15.07 2.99
CA ARG A 176 14.70 -15.49 1.83
C ARG A 176 14.45 -14.37 0.82
N SER A 177 14.89 -13.15 1.12
CA SER A 177 14.70 -11.98 0.23
C SER A 177 15.88 -11.81 -0.72
N HIS A 178 15.62 -12.09 -2.00
CA HIS A 178 16.55 -11.99 -3.12
C HIS A 178 16.20 -10.84 -4.08
N GLU A 179 15.16 -10.07 -3.77
CA GLU A 179 14.72 -8.91 -4.52
C GLU A 179 15.76 -7.77 -4.48
N ARG A 180 15.64 -6.78 -5.37
CA ARG A 180 16.56 -5.62 -5.36
C ARG A 180 16.41 -4.81 -4.07
N ASP A 181 15.17 -4.58 -3.64
CA ASP A 181 14.88 -4.04 -2.31
C ASP A 181 14.57 -5.17 -1.32
N ARG A 182 15.64 -5.73 -0.77
CA ARG A 182 15.58 -6.86 0.17
C ARG A 182 14.90 -6.50 1.50
N ILE A 183 14.98 -5.24 1.92
CA ILE A 183 14.44 -4.80 3.22
C ILE A 183 12.92 -4.67 3.12
N ALA A 184 12.42 -3.98 2.10
CA ALA A 184 10.98 -3.91 1.83
C ALA A 184 10.40 -5.32 1.66
N ALA A 185 11.06 -6.16 0.85
CA ALA A 185 10.63 -7.53 0.64
C ALA A 185 10.58 -8.34 1.95
N ALA A 186 11.61 -8.24 2.79
CA ALA A 186 11.65 -8.95 4.08
C ALA A 186 10.54 -8.50 5.04
N ILE A 187 10.22 -7.21 5.07
CA ILE A 187 9.14 -6.68 5.91
C ILE A 187 7.79 -7.25 5.45
N PHE A 188 7.43 -7.10 4.18
CA PHE A 188 6.15 -7.60 3.68
C PHE A 188 6.04 -9.11 3.80
N ARG A 189 7.11 -9.85 3.47
CA ARG A 189 7.20 -11.30 3.64
C ARG A 189 6.98 -11.75 5.07
N MET A 190 7.60 -11.09 6.05
CA MET A 190 7.42 -11.38 7.47
C MET A 190 5.97 -11.15 7.93
N ARG A 191 5.31 -10.13 7.37
CA ARG A 191 3.98 -9.66 7.82
C ARG A 191 2.82 -10.27 7.04
N SER A 192 3.10 -10.85 5.88
CA SER A 192 2.12 -11.42 4.95
C SER A 192 1.08 -12.34 5.60
N PRO A 193 1.42 -13.29 6.50
CA PRO A 193 0.40 -14.15 7.12
C PRO A 193 -0.62 -13.38 7.97
N ALA A 194 -0.15 -12.46 8.81
CA ALA A 194 -1.02 -11.67 9.69
C ALA A 194 -1.86 -10.65 8.89
N MET A 195 -1.25 -10.04 7.88
CA MET A 195 -1.92 -9.13 6.95
C MET A 195 -3.04 -9.84 6.19
N ALA A 196 -2.76 -11.01 5.62
CA ALA A 196 -3.75 -11.82 4.89
C ALA A 196 -4.97 -12.19 5.76
N ALA A 197 -4.72 -12.65 6.99
CA ALA A 197 -5.78 -13.02 7.91
C ALA A 197 -6.64 -11.82 8.32
N ALA A 198 -6.01 -10.72 8.74
CA ALA A 198 -6.72 -9.51 9.14
C ALA A 198 -7.53 -8.92 7.98
N TRP A 199 -6.93 -8.81 6.79
CA TRP A 199 -7.59 -8.28 5.60
C TRP A 199 -8.79 -9.14 5.20
N GLN A 200 -8.64 -10.47 5.17
CA GLN A 200 -9.77 -11.36 4.87
C GLN A 200 -10.89 -11.22 5.91
N ASP A 201 -10.56 -11.28 7.20
CA ASP A 201 -11.56 -11.28 8.27
C ASP A 201 -12.38 -9.97 8.28
N VAL A 202 -11.73 -8.82 8.07
CA VAL A 202 -12.41 -7.52 7.97
C VAL A 202 -13.38 -7.50 6.79
N PHE A 203 -12.90 -7.79 5.58
CA PHE A 203 -13.75 -7.67 4.40
C PHE A 203 -14.83 -8.76 4.32
N SER A 204 -14.59 -9.95 4.88
CA SER A 204 -15.62 -10.99 5.02
C SER A 204 -16.76 -10.54 5.93
N ARG A 205 -16.43 -9.86 7.05
CA ARG A 205 -17.45 -9.32 7.97
C ARG A 205 -18.23 -8.18 7.33
N LEU A 206 -17.54 -7.21 6.74
CA LEU A 206 -18.17 -6.03 6.14
C LEU A 206 -19.05 -6.40 4.94
N ALA A 207 -18.59 -7.27 4.04
CA ALA A 207 -19.39 -7.70 2.89
C ALA A 207 -20.67 -8.42 3.34
N ARG A 208 -20.60 -9.29 4.34
CA ARG A 208 -21.77 -9.97 4.92
C ARG A 208 -22.72 -9.01 5.62
N ARG A 209 -22.17 -8.10 6.42
CA ARG A 209 -22.94 -7.17 7.26
C ARG A 209 -23.77 -6.20 6.42
N HIS A 210 -23.17 -5.63 5.38
CA HIS A 210 -23.85 -4.71 4.48
C HIS A 210 -24.50 -5.41 3.26
N GLN A 211 -24.32 -6.73 3.13
CA GLN A 211 -24.87 -7.55 2.04
C GLN A 211 -24.49 -7.04 0.64
N VAL A 212 -23.23 -6.63 0.47
CA VAL A 212 -22.69 -6.08 -0.79
C VAL A 212 -21.46 -6.86 -1.26
N THR A 213 -21.21 -6.83 -2.56
CA THR A 213 -19.92 -7.30 -3.09
C THR A 213 -18.86 -6.23 -2.85
N ILE A 214 -17.66 -6.60 -2.40
CA ILE A 214 -16.56 -5.66 -2.13
C ILE A 214 -15.32 -6.07 -2.93
N VAL A 215 -14.85 -5.17 -3.80
CA VAL A 215 -13.46 -5.17 -4.29
C VAL A 215 -12.61 -4.50 -3.23
N ALA A 216 -11.89 -5.30 -2.45
CA ALA A 216 -11.26 -4.92 -1.19
C ALA A 216 -9.96 -4.09 -1.33
N GLY A 217 -9.88 -3.30 -2.40
CA GLY A 217 -8.67 -2.60 -2.77
C GLY A 217 -7.55 -3.57 -3.10
N SER A 218 -6.31 -3.20 -2.78
CA SER A 218 -5.19 -4.14 -2.94
C SER A 218 -4.26 -4.20 -1.73
N ILE A 219 -3.52 -5.31 -1.65
CA ILE A 219 -2.61 -5.66 -0.56
C ILE A 219 -1.34 -6.34 -1.10
N VAL A 220 -0.18 -6.05 -0.53
CA VAL A 220 1.08 -6.76 -0.83
C VAL A 220 1.22 -8.01 0.02
N LEU A 221 1.34 -9.18 -0.62
CA LEU A 221 1.45 -10.48 0.05
C LEU A 221 2.48 -11.40 -0.63
N GLU A 222 3.09 -12.30 0.14
CA GLU A 222 3.97 -13.37 -0.35
C GLU A 222 3.17 -14.56 -0.90
N ASP A 223 3.31 -14.83 -2.20
CA ASP A 223 2.64 -15.88 -2.97
C ASP A 223 1.26 -16.30 -2.40
N PRO A 224 0.28 -15.36 -2.41
CA PRO A 224 -1.01 -15.58 -1.80
C PRO A 224 -1.85 -16.57 -2.61
N VAL A 225 -2.59 -17.41 -1.89
CA VAL A 225 -3.54 -18.38 -2.47
C VAL A 225 -4.73 -18.55 -1.53
N VAL A 226 -5.93 -18.73 -2.09
CA VAL A 226 -7.11 -19.10 -1.33
C VAL A 226 -7.21 -20.62 -1.28
N ARG A 227 -7.17 -21.20 -0.08
CA ARG A 227 -7.34 -22.64 0.16
C ARG A 227 -8.49 -22.83 1.14
N GLU A 228 -9.48 -23.64 0.76
CA GLU A 228 -10.64 -23.92 1.62
C GLU A 228 -11.32 -22.65 2.13
N GLY A 229 -11.42 -21.63 1.27
CA GLY A 229 -12.02 -20.34 1.59
C GLY A 229 -11.16 -19.44 2.50
N ARG A 230 -9.89 -19.80 2.78
CA ARG A 230 -8.95 -18.99 3.56
C ARG A 230 -7.79 -18.50 2.72
N LEU A 231 -7.48 -17.22 2.84
CA LEU A 231 -6.32 -16.58 2.25
C LEU A 231 -5.08 -16.96 3.05
N VAL A 232 -4.19 -17.73 2.44
CA VAL A 232 -2.93 -18.15 3.03
C VAL A 232 -1.77 -17.69 2.15
N THR A 233 -0.60 -17.53 2.76
CA THR A 233 0.63 -17.07 2.10
C THR A 233 1.66 -18.18 2.12
N ARG A 234 2.51 -18.24 1.10
CA ARG A 234 3.51 -19.30 0.91
C ARG A 234 4.87 -18.67 0.60
N PRO A 235 5.98 -19.38 0.85
CA PRO A 235 7.28 -18.92 0.37
C PRO A 235 7.28 -18.72 -1.15
N GLY A 236 7.62 -17.51 -1.61
CA GLY A 236 7.58 -17.19 -3.03
C GLY A 236 7.77 -15.70 -3.33
N GLN A 237 7.35 -15.29 -4.52
CA GLN A 237 7.40 -13.90 -4.96
C GLN A 237 6.34 -13.05 -4.22
N LEU A 238 6.63 -11.76 -4.04
CA LEU A 238 5.66 -10.80 -3.53
C LEU A 238 4.83 -10.24 -4.68
N TYR A 239 3.52 -10.15 -4.47
CA TYR A 239 2.58 -9.59 -5.42
C TYR A 239 1.73 -8.52 -4.76
N ASN A 240 1.42 -7.46 -5.51
CA ASN A 240 0.29 -6.59 -5.19
C ASN A 240 -0.98 -7.29 -5.71
N VAL A 241 -1.91 -7.62 -4.81
CA VAL A 241 -3.10 -8.42 -5.11
C VAL A 241 -4.38 -7.74 -4.67
N SER A 242 -5.44 -7.94 -5.45
CA SER A 242 -6.82 -7.57 -5.08
C SER A 242 -7.68 -8.83 -4.97
N GLY A 243 -8.72 -8.75 -4.15
CA GLY A 243 -9.65 -9.84 -3.90
C GLY A 243 -11.08 -9.32 -3.83
N VAL A 244 -12.00 -10.18 -4.28
CA VAL A 244 -13.43 -9.89 -4.31
C VAL A 244 -14.12 -10.69 -3.22
N PHE A 245 -14.82 -9.98 -2.34
CA PHE A 245 -15.62 -10.54 -1.27
C PHE A 245 -17.08 -10.46 -1.69
N HIS A 246 -17.75 -11.60 -1.73
CA HIS A 246 -19.16 -11.72 -2.09
C HIS A 246 -20.06 -11.25 -0.94
N ALA A 247 -21.32 -10.94 -1.23
CA ALA A 247 -22.29 -10.42 -0.26
C ALA A 247 -22.58 -11.35 0.93
N ASP A 248 -22.21 -12.63 0.86
CA ASP A 248 -22.26 -13.60 1.96
C ASP A 248 -21.01 -13.57 2.86
N GLY A 249 -20.03 -12.73 2.53
CA GLY A 249 -18.74 -12.61 3.17
C GLY A 249 -17.69 -13.60 2.67
N ARG A 250 -17.95 -14.38 1.63
CA ARG A 250 -16.97 -15.33 1.07
C ARG A 250 -15.96 -14.58 0.21
N LEU A 251 -14.66 -14.81 0.46
CA LEU A 251 -13.60 -14.42 -0.47
C LEU A 251 -13.63 -15.34 -1.70
N ASP A 252 -13.58 -14.75 -2.89
CA ASP A 252 -13.45 -15.51 -4.13
C ASP A 252 -12.15 -16.32 -4.17
N PRO A 253 -12.15 -17.58 -4.66
CA PRO A 253 -10.93 -18.38 -4.79
C PRO A 253 -9.88 -17.76 -5.71
N ALA A 254 -10.29 -17.00 -6.72
CA ALA A 254 -9.39 -16.29 -7.60
C ALA A 254 -8.95 -14.95 -6.98
N LEU A 255 -7.68 -14.61 -7.17
CA LEU A 255 -7.12 -13.31 -6.79
C LEU A 255 -6.63 -12.60 -8.03
N VAL A 256 -6.80 -11.27 -8.08
CA VAL A 256 -6.17 -10.46 -9.11
C VAL A 256 -4.75 -10.14 -8.67
N ARG A 257 -3.76 -10.47 -9.49
CA ARG A 257 -2.35 -10.09 -9.28
C ARG A 257 -2.01 -9.00 -10.28
N LYS A 258 -1.36 -7.94 -9.82
CA LYS A 258 -1.01 -6.79 -10.67
C LYS A 258 -0.13 -7.24 -11.85
N VAL A 259 -0.53 -6.85 -13.06
CA VAL A 259 0.13 -7.25 -14.31
C VAL A 259 1.27 -6.29 -14.64
N TYR A 260 1.08 -5.00 -14.39
CA TYR A 260 2.04 -3.96 -14.72
C TYR A 260 2.54 -3.21 -13.47
N PRO A 261 3.42 -3.82 -12.65
CA PRO A 261 4.09 -3.10 -11.57
C PRO A 261 4.90 -1.90 -12.09
N ILE A 262 4.77 -0.75 -11.43
CA ILE A 262 5.47 0.49 -11.81
C ILE A 262 6.93 0.51 -11.28
N PRO A 263 7.80 1.44 -11.73
CA PRO A 263 9.21 1.44 -11.36
C PRO A 263 9.50 1.46 -9.85
N SER A 264 8.64 2.07 -9.03
CA SER A 264 8.75 2.05 -7.57
C SER A 264 8.42 0.69 -6.94
N GLU A 265 7.76 -0.20 -7.68
CA GLU A 265 7.28 -1.52 -7.22
C GLU A 265 8.18 -2.66 -7.67
N THR A 266 8.68 -2.60 -8.91
CA THR A 266 9.58 -3.62 -9.51
C THR A 266 10.86 -3.93 -8.71
N PRO A 267 11.34 -3.12 -7.74
CA PRO A 267 12.44 -3.53 -6.88
C PRO A 267 12.10 -4.69 -5.93
N PHE A 268 10.82 -4.91 -5.60
CA PHE A 268 10.40 -5.94 -4.64
C PHE A 268 9.12 -6.71 -5.01
N LEU A 269 8.36 -6.29 -6.03
CA LEU A 269 7.16 -6.98 -6.50
C LEU A 269 7.40 -7.68 -7.84
N ALA A 270 6.76 -8.83 -8.01
CA ALA A 270 6.65 -9.54 -9.27
C ALA A 270 5.40 -9.11 -10.05
N ALA A 271 5.50 -9.22 -11.37
CA ALA A 271 4.36 -9.08 -12.29
C ALA A 271 3.65 -10.42 -12.48
N ALA A 272 2.34 -10.39 -12.69
CA ALA A 272 1.58 -11.52 -13.23
C ALA A 272 1.41 -11.39 -14.75
N ALA A 273 1.06 -12.47 -15.43
CA ALA A 273 0.71 -12.42 -16.84
C ALA A 273 -0.71 -11.87 -17.02
N SER A 274 -0.99 -11.11 -18.08
CA SER A 274 -2.33 -10.56 -18.32
C SER A 274 -3.36 -11.67 -18.56
N GLU A 275 -2.95 -12.81 -19.10
CA GLU A 275 -3.79 -14.00 -19.30
C GLU A 275 -4.34 -14.57 -17.98
N GLU A 276 -3.65 -14.35 -16.86
CA GLU A 276 -4.05 -14.80 -15.53
C GLU A 276 -5.19 -13.95 -14.93
N LEU A 277 -5.54 -12.80 -15.51
CA LEU A 277 -6.61 -11.93 -14.99
C LEU A 277 -7.96 -12.68 -14.94
N PRO A 278 -8.59 -12.83 -13.76
CA PRO A 278 -9.88 -13.48 -13.62
C PRO A 278 -11.04 -12.49 -13.85
N VAL A 279 -12.24 -13.03 -14.01
CA VAL A 279 -13.51 -12.34 -13.82
C VAL A 279 -14.31 -13.01 -12.72
N PHE A 280 -15.18 -12.25 -12.06
CA PHE A 280 -15.93 -12.68 -10.88
C PHE A 280 -17.43 -12.63 -11.17
N GLU A 281 -18.15 -13.71 -10.86
CA GLU A 281 -19.60 -13.76 -10.97
C GLU A 281 -20.25 -13.07 -9.77
N THR A 282 -20.99 -11.97 -9.99
CA THR A 282 -21.68 -11.25 -8.89
C THR A 282 -23.16 -11.63 -8.75
N GLY A 283 -23.68 -12.49 -9.64
CA GLY A 283 -25.11 -12.80 -9.74
C GLY A 283 -25.94 -11.75 -10.49
N PHE A 284 -25.33 -10.61 -10.85
CA PHE A 284 -25.95 -9.54 -11.63
C PHE A 284 -25.00 -8.98 -12.69
N GLY A 285 -24.08 -9.82 -13.15
CA GLY A 285 -23.11 -9.57 -14.21
C GLY A 285 -21.70 -9.97 -13.80
N ARG A 286 -20.79 -10.02 -14.77
CA ARG A 286 -19.38 -10.36 -14.50
C ARG A 286 -18.55 -9.13 -14.17
N LEU A 287 -17.80 -9.19 -13.09
CA LEU A 287 -16.90 -8.14 -12.63
C LEU A 287 -15.45 -8.46 -13.00
N GLY A 288 -14.79 -7.53 -13.69
CA GLY A 288 -13.34 -7.52 -13.87
C GLY A 288 -12.67 -6.49 -12.95
N VAL A 289 -11.44 -6.77 -12.52
CA VAL A 289 -10.65 -5.87 -11.67
C VAL A 289 -9.29 -5.64 -12.32
N LEU A 290 -8.87 -4.38 -12.45
CA LEU A 290 -7.56 -3.97 -12.96
C LEU A 290 -6.86 -3.11 -11.90
N ILE A 291 -5.66 -3.47 -11.45
CA ILE A 291 -4.99 -2.73 -10.39
C ILE A 291 -4.20 -1.57 -11.00
N CYS A 292 -4.71 -0.35 -10.83
CA CYS A 292 -4.03 0.91 -11.13
C CYS A 292 -3.47 0.95 -12.57
N ALA A 293 -2.15 0.84 -12.71
CA ALA A 293 -1.44 0.80 -13.99
C ALA A 293 -2.01 -0.25 -14.96
N ASP A 294 -2.57 -1.36 -14.49
CA ASP A 294 -3.20 -2.37 -15.35
C ASP A 294 -4.30 -1.77 -16.25
N SER A 295 -4.98 -0.73 -15.77
CA SER A 295 -6.02 -0.02 -16.53
C SER A 295 -5.48 0.88 -17.65
N TRP A 296 -4.16 0.97 -17.82
CA TRP A 296 -3.50 1.72 -18.89
C TRP A 296 -3.13 0.86 -20.10
N TYR A 297 -3.37 -0.46 -20.05
CA TYR A 297 -2.89 -1.41 -21.05
C TYR A 297 -4.04 -2.07 -21.80
N PRO A 298 -4.03 -2.13 -23.15
CA PRO A 298 -5.17 -2.63 -23.92
C PRO A 298 -5.41 -4.14 -23.78
N ASP A 299 -4.35 -4.92 -23.57
CA ASP A 299 -4.44 -6.38 -23.44
C ASP A 299 -5.22 -6.80 -22.19
N THR A 300 -5.15 -6.02 -21.10
CA THR A 300 -5.93 -6.30 -19.88
C THR A 300 -7.43 -6.13 -20.14
N PHE A 301 -7.85 -5.07 -20.85
CA PHE A 301 -9.25 -4.91 -21.27
C PHE A 301 -9.67 -5.98 -22.27
N ALA A 302 -8.81 -6.35 -23.22
CA ALA A 302 -9.09 -7.42 -24.17
C ALA A 302 -9.32 -8.76 -23.44
N ARG A 303 -8.53 -9.06 -22.41
CA ARG A 303 -8.69 -10.25 -21.56
C ARG A 303 -10.00 -10.23 -20.78
N LEU A 304 -10.36 -9.10 -20.16
CA LEU A 304 -11.64 -8.97 -19.43
C LEU A 304 -12.85 -9.06 -20.39
N LYS A 305 -12.75 -8.45 -21.57
CA LYS A 305 -13.76 -8.53 -22.63
C LYS A 305 -13.97 -9.96 -23.13
N ALA A 306 -12.88 -10.68 -23.38
CA ALA A 306 -12.94 -12.08 -23.83
C ALA A 306 -13.61 -12.99 -22.79
N GLN A 307 -13.59 -12.60 -21.51
CA GLN A 307 -14.29 -13.27 -20.42
C GLN A 307 -15.69 -12.69 -20.15
N GLY A 308 -16.14 -11.71 -20.94
CA GLY A 308 -17.47 -11.13 -20.86
C GLY A 308 -17.70 -10.27 -19.62
N ALA A 309 -16.69 -9.54 -19.14
CA ALA A 309 -16.85 -8.58 -18.03
C ALA A 309 -17.83 -7.44 -18.39
N GLU A 310 -18.80 -7.20 -17.52
CA GLU A 310 -19.80 -6.14 -17.64
C GLU A 310 -19.49 -4.96 -16.71
N TRP A 311 -18.83 -5.23 -15.59
CA TRP A 311 -18.41 -4.25 -14.60
C TRP A 311 -16.89 -4.22 -14.53
N ILE A 312 -16.28 -3.03 -14.52
CA ILE A 312 -14.83 -2.88 -14.35
C ILE A 312 -14.53 -2.04 -13.12
N ALA A 313 -13.82 -2.62 -12.15
CA ALA A 313 -13.32 -1.92 -10.98
C ALA A 313 -11.80 -1.68 -11.11
N VAL A 314 -11.37 -0.45 -10.83
CA VAL A 314 -9.95 -0.07 -10.88
C VAL A 314 -9.55 0.53 -9.53
N PRO A 315 -8.98 -0.27 -8.62
CA PRO A 315 -8.30 0.26 -7.44
C PRO A 315 -7.01 0.97 -7.87
N SER A 316 -6.84 2.25 -7.49
CA SER A 316 -5.65 3.05 -7.85
C SER A 316 -5.05 3.78 -6.65
N PHE A 317 -3.77 4.11 -6.77
CA PHE A 317 -3.07 5.01 -5.88
C PHE A 317 -2.16 5.92 -6.71
N LEU A 318 -2.33 7.24 -6.57
CA LEU A 318 -1.51 8.22 -7.26
C LEU A 318 -0.71 9.02 -6.24
N GLN A 319 0.57 9.23 -6.55
CA GLN A 319 1.52 9.94 -5.70
C GLN A 319 2.39 10.87 -6.53
N PRO A 320 2.98 11.92 -5.94
CA PRO A 320 2.74 12.42 -4.57
C PRO A 320 1.50 13.35 -4.52
N ASP A 321 1.37 14.14 -3.45
CA ASP A 321 0.33 15.18 -3.34
C ASP A 321 0.35 16.16 -4.52
N GLY A 322 -0.83 16.47 -5.06
CA GLY A 322 -0.98 17.37 -6.20
C GLY A 322 -0.39 16.83 -7.50
N ALA A 323 -0.17 15.52 -7.62
CA ALA A 323 0.25 14.88 -8.87
C ALA A 323 -0.76 15.06 -10.00
N TRP A 324 -2.07 15.08 -9.70
CA TRP A 324 -3.14 15.10 -10.70
C TRP A 324 -3.01 16.27 -11.68
N ASP A 325 -2.62 17.45 -11.20
CA ASP A 325 -2.52 18.67 -11.99
C ASP A 325 -1.09 18.94 -12.51
N ARG A 326 -0.12 18.06 -12.23
CA ARG A 326 1.26 18.19 -12.75
C ARG A 326 1.34 17.69 -14.19
N PRO A 327 2.33 18.15 -14.97
CA PRO A 327 2.61 17.58 -16.28
C PRO A 327 2.86 16.07 -16.20
N TRP A 328 2.16 15.30 -17.02
CA TRP A 328 2.30 13.85 -17.09
C TRP A 328 3.68 13.49 -17.65
N GLY A 329 4.42 12.65 -16.92
CA GLY A 329 5.79 12.25 -17.29
C GLY A 329 5.87 11.21 -18.41
N GLY A 330 4.73 10.72 -18.92
CA GLY A 330 4.67 9.60 -19.85
C GLY A 330 4.41 8.26 -19.15
N TYR A 331 4.40 7.18 -19.93
CA TYR A 331 4.22 5.83 -19.38
C TYR A 331 5.38 5.43 -18.48
N LEU A 332 5.06 4.95 -17.28
CA LEU A 332 6.05 4.51 -16.30
C LEU A 332 6.66 3.13 -16.63
N THR A 333 5.98 2.34 -17.46
CA THR A 333 6.49 1.05 -17.96
C THR A 333 6.46 1.04 -19.49
N LYS A 334 6.56 -0.13 -20.13
CA LYS A 334 6.57 -0.24 -21.60
C LYS A 334 5.36 0.48 -22.18
N LEU A 335 5.61 1.36 -23.16
CA LEU A 335 4.55 2.08 -23.87
C LEU A 335 3.70 1.08 -24.68
N PRO A 336 2.36 1.10 -24.56
CA PRO A 336 1.48 0.31 -25.40
C PRO A 336 1.59 0.69 -26.88
N PRO A 337 1.51 -0.27 -27.82
CA PRO A 337 1.65 0.00 -29.25
C PRO A 337 0.59 0.96 -29.83
N ASP A 338 -0.56 1.09 -29.17
CA ASP A 338 -1.68 1.94 -29.58
C ASP A 338 -1.55 3.40 -29.11
N VAL A 339 -0.46 3.74 -28.40
CA VAL A 339 -0.25 5.07 -27.83
C VAL A 339 0.96 5.75 -28.46
N ASP A 340 0.74 6.96 -28.96
CA ASP A 340 1.83 7.88 -29.29
C ASP A 340 2.34 8.57 -28.01
N GLY A 341 3.65 8.44 -27.75
CA GLY A 341 4.31 9.03 -26.57
C GLY A 341 4.44 10.56 -26.61
N SER A 342 4.08 11.19 -27.73
CA SER A 342 4.16 12.65 -27.92
C SER A 342 3.36 13.48 -26.90
N ALA A 343 2.36 12.87 -26.24
CA ALA A 343 1.57 13.55 -25.22
C ALA A 343 2.33 13.80 -23.90
N ALA A 344 3.43 13.10 -23.64
CA ALA A 344 4.22 13.28 -22.41
C ALA A 344 4.73 14.74 -22.29
N GLY A 345 4.55 15.34 -21.11
CA GLY A 345 4.88 16.73 -20.80
C GLY A 345 3.94 17.78 -21.39
N SER A 346 2.98 17.40 -22.24
CA SER A 346 2.03 18.32 -22.89
C SER A 346 0.63 18.33 -22.26
N ILE A 347 0.30 17.29 -21.49
CA ILE A 347 -0.95 17.15 -20.74
C ILE A 347 -0.64 16.94 -19.27
N THR A 348 -1.62 17.18 -18.40
CA THR A 348 -1.55 16.86 -16.98
C THR A 348 -1.67 15.35 -16.71
N GLU A 349 -1.23 14.90 -15.54
CA GLU A 349 -1.38 13.52 -15.06
C GLU A 349 -2.86 13.09 -15.08
N GLY A 350 -3.77 13.96 -14.64
CA GLY A 350 -5.20 13.73 -14.65
C GLY A 350 -5.78 13.56 -16.05
N GLU A 351 -5.38 14.41 -17.00
CA GLU A 351 -5.75 14.25 -18.41
C GLU A 351 -5.22 12.95 -18.99
N ALA A 352 -4.01 12.52 -18.60
CA ALA A 352 -3.45 11.25 -19.00
C ALA A 352 -4.26 10.06 -18.43
N TRP A 353 -4.64 10.10 -17.15
CA TRP A 353 -5.53 9.10 -16.55
C TRP A 353 -6.87 9.00 -17.28
N LEU A 354 -7.48 10.13 -17.64
CA LEU A 354 -8.75 10.14 -18.37
C LEU A 354 -8.60 9.63 -19.80
N ARG A 355 -7.48 9.94 -20.47
CA ARG A 355 -7.26 9.58 -21.87
C ARG A 355 -6.76 8.15 -22.08
N PHE A 356 -5.91 7.65 -21.19
CA PHE A 356 -5.15 6.43 -21.43
C PHE A 356 -5.47 5.29 -20.47
N ALA A 357 -6.19 5.57 -19.37
CA ALA A 357 -6.60 4.54 -18.42
C ALA A 357 -8.06 4.10 -18.66
N LEU A 358 -8.79 3.77 -17.58
CA LEU A 358 -10.18 3.29 -17.63
C LEU A 358 -11.06 4.08 -18.60
N ALA A 359 -11.15 5.41 -18.49
CA ALA A 359 -12.12 6.20 -19.23
C ALA A 359 -11.89 6.18 -20.75
N GLY A 360 -10.67 6.46 -21.21
CA GLY A 360 -10.33 6.44 -22.63
C GLY A 360 -10.31 5.03 -23.24
N ARG A 361 -10.04 3.99 -22.44
CA ARG A 361 -10.05 2.59 -22.91
C ARG A 361 -11.41 1.92 -22.79
N PHE A 362 -12.35 2.50 -22.04
CA PHE A 362 -13.67 1.94 -21.78
C PHE A 362 -14.43 1.53 -23.05
N PRO A 363 -14.46 2.32 -24.14
CA PRO A 363 -15.21 1.96 -25.35
C PRO A 363 -14.81 0.61 -25.96
N ALA A 364 -13.54 0.23 -25.86
CA ALA A 364 -13.04 -1.04 -26.40
C ALA A 364 -13.35 -2.24 -25.51
N SER A 365 -13.65 -2.01 -24.22
CA SER A 365 -13.80 -3.04 -23.18
C SER A 365 -15.03 -3.93 -23.34
N GLY A 366 -16.10 -3.42 -23.96
CA GLY A 366 -17.40 -4.11 -24.00
C GLY A 366 -18.16 -4.14 -22.67
N ALA A 367 -17.63 -3.51 -21.62
CA ALA A 367 -18.30 -3.39 -20.33
C ALA A 367 -19.42 -2.34 -20.36
N VAL A 368 -20.35 -2.44 -19.41
CA VAL A 368 -21.51 -1.55 -19.27
C VAL A 368 -21.17 -0.34 -18.39
N ALA A 369 -20.49 -0.57 -17.27
CA ALA A 369 -19.98 0.49 -16.41
C ALA A 369 -18.63 0.16 -15.80
N GLY A 370 -17.89 1.20 -15.41
CA GLY A 370 -16.65 1.04 -14.68
C GLY A 370 -16.39 2.19 -13.72
N ILE A 371 -15.56 1.92 -12.72
CA ILE A 371 -15.13 2.92 -11.74
C ILE A 371 -13.67 2.74 -11.36
N ASN A 372 -12.93 3.85 -11.31
CA ASN A 372 -11.56 3.96 -10.87
C ASN A 372 -11.50 4.79 -9.58
N VAL A 373 -10.91 4.24 -8.52
CA VAL A 373 -11.00 4.78 -7.16
C VAL A 373 -9.60 4.96 -6.57
N PHE A 374 -9.34 6.14 -6.00
CA PHE A 374 -8.00 6.53 -5.54
C PHE A 374 -7.89 6.57 -4.01
N LEU A 375 -6.76 6.12 -3.48
CA LEU A 375 -6.44 6.23 -2.06
C LEU A 375 -6.14 7.69 -1.73
N LYS A 376 -6.68 8.19 -0.62
CA LYS A 376 -6.37 9.51 -0.08
C LYS A 376 -5.89 9.41 1.37
N GLY A 377 -5.24 10.47 1.83
CA GLY A 377 -4.89 10.67 3.22
C GLY A 377 -3.40 10.81 3.51
N GLU A 378 -3.06 10.67 4.79
CA GLU A 378 -1.73 10.96 5.34
C GLU A 378 -1.05 9.65 5.78
N LEU A 379 -0.33 9.04 4.83
CA LEU A 379 0.32 7.75 5.01
C LEU A 379 1.84 7.93 5.04
N TRP A 380 2.40 8.26 6.20
CA TRP A 380 3.85 8.33 6.41
C TRP A 380 4.61 9.09 5.30
N GLY A 381 4.14 10.30 4.98
CA GLY A 381 4.79 11.20 4.03
C GLY A 381 4.81 10.74 2.58
N LEU A 382 4.03 9.71 2.23
CA LEU A 382 3.91 9.19 0.87
C LEU A 382 3.19 10.16 -0.07
N GLY A 383 2.33 11.00 0.48
CA GLY A 383 1.35 11.77 -0.29
C GLY A 383 0.32 10.87 -0.96
N ALA A 384 -0.81 11.46 -1.32
CA ALA A 384 -1.90 10.78 -1.98
C ALA A 384 -2.71 11.78 -2.80
N ASP A 385 -2.97 11.44 -4.05
CA ASP A 385 -3.81 12.22 -4.96
C ASP A 385 -4.67 11.29 -5.81
N GLY A 386 -5.41 11.86 -6.76
CA GLY A 386 -6.30 11.12 -7.63
C GLY A 386 -7.74 11.56 -7.49
N ARG A 387 -8.48 11.42 -8.60
CA ARG A 387 -9.90 11.76 -8.65
C ARG A 387 -10.67 10.57 -9.16
N THR A 388 -11.58 10.07 -8.33
CA THR A 388 -12.43 8.93 -8.70
C THR A 388 -13.15 9.22 -10.00
N THR A 389 -13.03 8.29 -10.93
CA THR A 389 -13.55 8.42 -12.30
C THR A 389 -14.51 7.28 -12.56
N ALA A 390 -15.70 7.59 -13.03
CA ALA A 390 -16.71 6.63 -13.39
C ALA A 390 -17.07 6.75 -14.87
N VAL A 391 -17.46 5.65 -15.47
CA VAL A 391 -17.91 5.58 -16.86
C VAL A 391 -19.15 4.72 -16.93
N ILE A 392 -20.17 5.16 -17.68
CA ILE A 392 -21.35 4.38 -18.03
C ILE A 392 -21.46 4.41 -19.55
N GLY A 393 -21.26 3.27 -20.23
CA GLY A 393 -21.44 3.07 -21.68
C GLY A 393 -21.35 4.34 -22.55
N ALA A 394 -22.41 4.62 -23.30
CA ALA A 394 -22.55 5.84 -24.11
C ALA A 394 -22.98 7.08 -23.30
N SER A 395 -23.25 6.94 -22.00
CA SER A 395 -23.82 7.97 -21.13
C SER A 395 -22.79 8.94 -20.54
N GLY A 396 -21.50 8.65 -20.73
CA GLY A 396 -20.41 9.60 -20.46
C GLY A 396 -19.53 9.24 -19.27
N ILE A 397 -18.67 10.20 -18.92
CA ILE A 397 -17.63 10.09 -17.88
C ILE A 397 -17.99 11.06 -16.75
N ALA A 398 -17.91 10.59 -15.51
CA ALA A 398 -17.96 11.46 -14.33
C ALA A 398 -16.63 11.41 -13.58
N VAL A 399 -16.19 12.57 -13.11
CA VAL A 399 -14.96 12.71 -12.33
C VAL A 399 -15.30 13.42 -11.05
N SER A 400 -14.88 12.86 -9.91
CA SER A 400 -14.95 13.55 -8.62
C SER A 400 -14.25 14.91 -8.69
N PRO A 401 -14.74 15.98 -8.03
CA PRO A 401 -14.02 17.23 -7.88
C PRO A 401 -12.77 17.02 -7.03
N VAL A 402 -11.90 18.02 -7.05
CA VAL A 402 -10.80 18.11 -6.08
C VAL A 402 -11.41 18.19 -4.69
N ALA A 403 -10.94 17.34 -3.78
CA ALA A 403 -11.40 17.31 -2.39
C ALA A 403 -10.22 17.07 -1.46
N ASP A 404 -10.13 17.90 -0.41
CA ASP A 404 -9.16 17.84 0.70
C ASP A 404 -9.51 16.75 1.73
N GLY A 405 -10.16 15.67 1.29
CA GLY A 405 -10.76 14.67 2.15
C GLY A 405 -11.31 13.49 1.36
N ALA A 406 -12.06 12.64 2.06
CA ALA A 406 -12.69 11.47 1.47
C ALA A 406 -13.89 11.85 0.60
N ASP A 407 -14.17 11.04 -0.41
CA ASP A 407 -15.38 11.14 -1.22
C ASP A 407 -15.91 9.77 -1.65
N ILE A 408 -17.23 9.73 -1.88
CA ILE A 408 -17.94 8.55 -2.38
C ILE A 408 -18.60 8.91 -3.70
N LEU A 409 -18.34 8.12 -4.74
CA LEU A 409 -19.01 8.21 -6.04
C LEU A 409 -19.76 6.91 -6.30
N ALA A 410 -21.09 6.98 -6.35
CA ALA A 410 -21.95 5.88 -6.75
C ALA A 410 -22.34 6.01 -8.22
N VAL A 411 -22.27 4.92 -8.97
CA VAL A 411 -22.61 4.81 -10.38
C VAL A 411 -23.80 3.89 -10.48
N ARG A 412 -24.98 4.44 -10.81
CA ARG A 412 -26.20 3.66 -10.99
C ARG A 412 -26.38 3.34 -12.46
N VAL A 413 -26.54 2.06 -12.75
CA VAL A 413 -26.79 1.57 -14.09
C VAL A 413 -28.25 1.12 -14.16
N ALA A 414 -29.01 1.75 -15.05
CA ALA A 414 -30.37 1.30 -15.33
C ALA A 414 -30.30 -0.12 -15.92
N THR A 415 -31.07 -1.03 -15.35
CA THR A 415 -31.25 -2.35 -15.95
C THR A 415 -32.05 -2.16 -17.23
N ALA A 416 -31.54 -2.65 -18.36
CA ALA A 416 -32.33 -2.72 -19.58
C ALA A 416 -33.64 -3.48 -19.27
N GLN A 417 -34.78 -2.93 -19.69
CA GLN A 417 -36.03 -3.67 -19.63
C GLN A 417 -35.88 -4.94 -20.49
N PRO A 418 -36.30 -6.12 -19.99
CA PRO A 418 -36.30 -7.35 -20.78
C PRO A 418 -37.18 -7.24 -22.02
#